data_AF-X1FXN2-F1
#
_entry.id   AF-X1FXN2-F1
#
_cell.length_a   1.000
_cell.length_b   1.000
_cell.length_c   1.000
_cell.angle_alpha   90.00
_cell.angle_beta   90.00
_cell.angle_gamma   90.00
#
_symmetry.space_group_name_H-M   'P 1'
#
loop_
_entity.id
_entity.type
_entity.pdbx_description
1 polymer ?
#
loop_
_entity_poly.entity_id
_entity_poly.type
_entity_poly.pdbx_seq_one_letter_code
_entity_poly.pdbx_strand_id
1 'polypeptide(L)'
;VPGLYWIGIAFFVDADVFAWLTPFAVLGLPAYLSIFTAIGFALARLLWTKDATRILALAASLTIGEWLRGHVLTGFPWNAFGYALSEPLPLAQTASLIGQWGMTFLAIAIFAAPAVLIDRTRDRSPAWRVPTAAIALLVVMGLFGAIRLSLHPTTMVAGAKLRLMQPNLQQDLKFNYSAKAEVMKKYLALSDRASGPQATGVSAATILIWPESAFPFFLTREADAMAQIAELLPKGTVLITGSVRAPDLPPGTPITRAYNSIYVIDHDASVLAVYDKLHLVP
;
A
#
# COMPACT_ATOMS: atom_id res chain seq x y z
N VAL A 1 -7.07 7.18 17.68
CA VAL A 1 -6.02 6.47 18.46
C VAL A 1 -5.92 4.97 18.12
N PRO A 2 -6.99 4.12 18.16
CA PRO A 2 -6.82 2.67 17.99
C PRO A 2 -6.42 2.22 16.57
N GLY A 3 -6.61 3.04 15.53
CA GLY A 3 -6.20 2.68 14.16
C GLY A 3 -4.75 3.03 13.79
N LEU A 4 -4.04 3.80 14.62
CA LEU A 4 -2.72 4.37 14.30
C LEU A 4 -1.66 4.13 15.40
N TYR A 5 -1.99 3.40 16.46
CA TYR A 5 -1.06 3.16 17.59
C TYR A 5 0.22 2.42 17.16
N TRP A 6 0.14 1.56 16.14
CA TRP A 6 1.25 0.77 15.62
C TRP A 6 2.39 1.65 15.07
N ILE A 7 2.13 2.93 14.72
CA ILE A 7 3.17 3.88 14.33
C ILE A 7 4.15 4.11 15.49
N GLY A 8 3.64 4.11 16.73
CA GLY A 8 4.48 4.20 17.92
C GLY A 8 5.48 3.04 18.01
N ILE A 9 5.10 1.85 17.54
CA ILE A 9 5.97 0.65 17.57
C ILE A 9 7.20 0.85 16.68
N ALA A 10 7.08 1.58 15.56
CA ALA A 10 8.19 1.84 14.66
C ALA A 10 9.35 2.60 15.32
N PHE A 11 9.05 3.46 16.31
CA PHE A 11 10.06 4.22 17.05
C PHE A 11 10.84 3.39 18.08
N PHE A 12 10.40 2.16 18.36
CA PHE A 12 11.14 1.23 19.22
C PHE A 12 12.16 0.37 18.47
N VAL A 13 12.25 0.48 17.15
CA VAL A 13 13.32 -0.15 16.37
C VAL A 13 14.69 0.38 16.82
N ASP A 14 14.82 1.71 16.91
CA ASP A 14 16.01 2.41 17.43
C ASP A 14 15.61 3.23 18.66
N ALA A 15 15.18 2.54 19.71
CA ALA A 15 14.53 3.14 20.89
C ALA A 15 15.42 4.19 21.59
N ASP A 16 16.73 3.96 21.69
CA ASP A 16 17.67 4.86 22.36
C ASP A 16 17.69 6.27 21.72
N VAL A 17 17.42 6.35 20.41
CA VAL A 17 17.42 7.61 19.66
C VAL A 17 16.03 8.19 19.57
N PHE A 18 15.01 7.36 19.33
CA PHE A 18 13.69 7.85 18.91
C PHE A 18 12.51 7.51 19.82
N ALA A 19 12.67 6.73 20.89
CA ALA A 19 11.53 6.34 21.73
C ALA A 19 10.77 7.55 22.32
N TRP A 20 11.47 8.67 22.55
CA TRP A 20 10.87 9.92 23.04
C TRP A 20 9.86 10.56 22.06
N LEU A 21 9.90 10.22 20.77
CA LEU A 21 8.94 10.68 19.75
C LEU A 21 7.60 9.93 19.82
N THR A 22 7.55 8.78 20.50
CA THR A 22 6.37 7.91 20.56
C THR A 22 5.09 8.64 20.99
N PRO A 23 5.07 9.48 22.05
CA PRO A 23 3.86 10.21 22.43
C PRO A 23 3.35 11.14 21.33
N PHE A 24 4.26 11.81 20.60
CA PHE A 24 3.89 12.68 19.48
C PHE A 24 3.36 11.89 18.29
N ALA A 25 3.94 10.71 18.02
CA ALA A 25 3.45 9.82 16.97
C ALA A 25 2.07 9.23 17.29
N VAL A 26 1.82 8.82 18.54
CA VAL A 26 0.58 8.13 18.94
C VAL A 26 -0.55 9.10 19.24
N LEU A 27 -0.25 10.31 19.73
CA LEU A 27 -1.26 11.31 20.10
C LEU A 27 -1.28 12.49 19.12
N GLY A 28 -0.11 13.05 18.81
CA GLY A 28 0.03 14.24 17.97
C GLY A 28 -0.41 14.00 16.52
N LEU A 29 0.06 12.92 15.88
CA LEU A 29 -0.35 12.60 14.52
C LEU A 29 -1.87 12.34 14.42
N PRO A 30 -2.52 11.50 15.25
CA PRO A 30 -3.98 11.38 15.22
C PRO A 30 -4.72 12.68 15.54
N ALA A 31 -4.20 13.54 16.42
CA ALA A 31 -4.80 14.85 16.70
C ALA A 31 -4.76 15.74 15.45
N TYR A 32 -3.61 15.82 14.76
CA TYR A 32 -3.48 16.50 13.47
C TYR A 32 -4.46 15.92 12.43
N LEU A 33 -4.50 14.60 12.26
CA LEU A 33 -5.36 13.95 11.28
C LEU A 33 -6.86 14.16 11.57
N SER A 34 -7.23 14.30 12.85
CA SER A 34 -8.62 14.58 13.25
C SER A 34 -9.13 15.94 12.77
N ILE A 35 -8.24 16.89 12.47
CA ILE A 35 -8.60 18.20 11.91
C ILE A 35 -9.32 18.02 10.57
N PHE A 36 -8.89 17.10 9.72
CA PHE A 36 -9.53 16.85 8.43
C PHE A 36 -10.94 16.29 8.57
N THR A 37 -11.14 15.37 9.52
CA THR A 37 -12.47 14.86 9.86
C THR A 37 -13.35 15.97 10.45
N ALA A 38 -12.79 16.84 11.30
CA ALA A 38 -13.50 18.00 11.84
C ALA A 38 -13.91 18.99 10.75
N ILE A 39 -13.04 19.25 9.75
CA ILE A 39 -13.38 20.04 8.56
C ILE A 39 -14.55 19.39 7.81
N GLY A 40 -14.51 18.08 7.60
CA GLY A 40 -15.61 17.36 6.95
C GLY A 40 -16.94 17.49 7.69
N PHE A 41 -16.94 17.38 9.03
CA PHE A 41 -18.15 17.61 9.82
C PHE A 41 -18.60 19.07 9.84
N ALA A 42 -17.68 20.03 9.91
CA ALA A 42 -17.98 21.45 9.85
C ALA A 42 -18.64 21.81 8.50
N LEU A 43 -18.10 21.29 7.41
CA LEU A 43 -18.68 21.46 6.08
C LEU A 43 -20.05 20.78 5.96
N ALA A 44 -20.20 19.55 6.48
CA ALA A 44 -21.49 18.86 6.50
C ALA A 44 -22.55 19.69 7.26
N ARG A 45 -22.15 20.33 8.37
CA ARG A 45 -23.03 21.18 9.17
C ARG A 45 -23.48 22.43 8.41
N LEU A 46 -22.61 23.04 7.60
CA LEU A 46 -22.95 24.19 6.76
C LEU A 46 -23.93 23.82 5.64
N LEU A 47 -23.81 22.61 5.10
CA LEU A 47 -24.65 22.10 4.00
C LEU A 47 -25.88 21.31 4.51
N TRP A 48 -26.12 21.30 5.82
CA TRP A 48 -27.07 20.39 6.44
C TRP A 48 -28.53 20.72 6.08
N THR A 49 -29.25 19.73 5.55
CA THR A 49 -30.68 19.84 5.26
C THR A 49 -31.52 19.15 6.34
N LYS A 50 -32.82 19.46 6.38
CA LYS A 50 -33.75 18.83 7.34
C LYS A 50 -34.24 17.47 6.87
N ASP A 51 -34.24 17.23 5.56
CA ASP A 51 -34.66 15.97 4.96
C ASP A 51 -33.50 14.96 4.86
N ALA A 52 -33.74 13.85 4.15
CA ALA A 52 -32.78 12.75 4.05
C ALA A 52 -31.55 13.07 3.17
N THR A 53 -31.56 14.14 2.38
CA THR A 53 -30.40 14.58 1.56
C THR A 53 -29.20 14.99 2.41
N ARG A 54 -29.38 15.25 3.72
CA ARG A 54 -28.28 15.46 4.66
C ARG A 54 -27.29 14.30 4.70
N ILE A 55 -27.72 13.08 4.36
CA ILE A 55 -26.83 11.92 4.23
C ILE A 55 -25.84 12.13 3.08
N LEU A 56 -26.29 12.72 1.97
CA LEU A 56 -25.44 13.09 0.85
C LEU A 56 -24.53 14.27 1.19
N ALA A 57 -25.02 15.26 1.93
CA ALA A 57 -24.19 16.35 2.46
C ALA A 57 -23.06 15.79 3.35
N LEU A 58 -23.40 14.91 4.29
CA LEU A 58 -22.42 14.24 5.15
C LEU A 58 -21.40 13.44 4.32
N ALA A 59 -21.86 12.60 3.39
CA ALA A 59 -21.00 11.78 2.55
C ALA A 59 -20.05 12.62 1.70
N ALA A 60 -20.54 13.66 1.05
CA ALA A 60 -19.72 14.57 0.25
C ALA A 60 -18.69 15.31 1.11
N SER A 61 -19.12 15.90 2.22
CA SER A 61 -18.25 16.71 3.08
C SER A 61 -17.16 15.88 3.77
N LEU A 62 -17.50 14.70 4.29
CA LEU A 62 -16.49 13.79 4.87
C LEU A 62 -15.54 13.24 3.80
N THR A 63 -16.02 12.97 2.59
CA THR A 63 -15.15 12.57 1.46
C THR A 63 -14.15 13.66 1.10
N ILE A 64 -14.57 14.94 1.11
CA ILE A 64 -13.66 16.09 0.92
C ILE A 64 -12.62 16.14 2.04
N GLY A 65 -13.04 15.96 3.30
CA GLY A 65 -12.11 15.89 4.44
C GLY A 65 -11.08 14.78 4.28
N GLU A 66 -11.52 13.58 3.90
CA GLU A 66 -10.65 12.42 3.64
C GLU A 66 -9.71 12.65 2.45
N TRP A 67 -10.21 13.27 1.38
CA TRP A 67 -9.40 13.66 0.24
C TRP A 67 -8.30 14.64 0.66
N LEU A 68 -8.63 15.70 1.42
CA LEU A 68 -7.64 16.64 1.96
C LEU A 68 -6.59 15.93 2.82
N ARG A 69 -7.04 15.04 3.72
CA ARG A 69 -6.14 14.22 4.57
C ARG A 69 -5.16 13.39 3.75
N GLY A 70 -5.58 12.93 2.57
CA GLY A 70 -4.76 12.14 1.65
C GLY A 70 -3.80 12.92 0.76
N HIS A 71 -3.82 14.27 0.76
CA HIS A 71 -3.01 15.08 -0.17
C HIS A 71 -2.23 16.22 0.51
N VAL A 72 -2.75 16.80 1.60
CA VAL A 72 -2.11 17.91 2.32
C VAL A 72 -0.84 17.40 3.03
N LEU A 73 0.26 18.16 2.94
CA LEU A 73 1.58 17.81 3.52
C LEU A 73 2.04 16.39 3.14
N THR A 74 2.07 16.09 1.84
CA THR A 74 2.33 14.76 1.22
C THR A 74 1.20 13.74 1.39
N GLY A 75 0.34 13.91 2.39
CA GLY A 75 -0.88 13.13 2.57
C GLY A 75 -0.69 11.85 3.37
N PHE A 76 -1.73 11.48 4.11
CA PHE A 76 -1.76 10.26 4.93
C PHE A 76 -3.13 9.57 4.81
N PRO A 77 -3.47 8.92 3.68
CA PRO A 77 -4.79 8.36 3.37
C PRO A 77 -5.04 6.98 4.01
N TRP A 78 -4.55 6.76 5.24
CA TRP A 78 -4.71 5.50 5.96
C TRP A 78 -6.10 5.33 6.55
N ASN A 79 -6.62 4.10 6.60
CA ASN A 79 -7.95 3.78 7.15
C ASN A 79 -9.11 4.61 6.55
N ALA A 80 -9.07 4.87 5.23
CA ALA A 80 -10.16 5.58 4.56
C ALA A 80 -11.46 4.77 4.57
N PHE A 81 -12.61 5.44 4.71
CA PHE A 81 -13.92 4.77 4.80
C PHE A 81 -14.25 3.90 3.58
N GLY A 82 -13.74 4.23 2.40
CA GLY A 82 -13.95 3.45 1.18
C GLY A 82 -13.46 2.00 1.27
N TYR A 83 -12.48 1.71 2.14
CA TYR A 83 -11.99 0.35 2.37
C TYR A 83 -13.05 -0.58 3.01
N ALA A 84 -14.10 -0.03 3.63
CA ALA A 84 -15.20 -0.84 4.14
C ALA A 84 -15.93 -1.64 3.04
N LEU A 85 -15.82 -1.22 1.78
CA LEU A 85 -16.44 -1.85 0.62
C LEU A 85 -15.43 -2.62 -0.26
N SER A 86 -14.17 -2.79 0.21
CA SER A 86 -13.12 -3.43 -0.60
C SER A 86 -12.87 -4.91 -0.30
N GLU A 87 -13.31 -5.43 0.85
CA GLU A 87 -13.07 -6.84 1.20
C GLU A 87 -13.92 -7.81 0.36
N PRO A 88 -15.26 -7.62 0.21
CA PRO A 88 -16.02 -8.41 -0.74
C PRO A 88 -15.62 -8.00 -2.16
N LEU A 89 -14.85 -8.86 -2.84
CA LEU A 89 -14.29 -8.57 -4.16
C LEU A 89 -15.32 -8.07 -5.19
N PRO A 90 -16.58 -8.57 -5.23
CA PRO A 90 -17.62 -8.01 -6.08
C PRO A 90 -17.90 -6.53 -5.80
N LEU A 91 -18.08 -6.12 -4.53
CA LEU A 91 -18.31 -4.71 -4.19
C LEU A 91 -17.11 -3.83 -4.57
N ALA A 92 -15.90 -4.35 -4.34
CA ALA A 92 -14.64 -3.69 -4.66
C ALA A 92 -14.50 -3.34 -6.15
N GLN A 93 -15.16 -4.06 -7.06
CA GLN A 93 -15.09 -3.78 -8.50
C GLN A 93 -15.61 -2.38 -8.86
N THR A 94 -16.49 -1.81 -8.05
CA THR A 94 -17.00 -0.45 -8.26
C THR A 94 -15.88 0.60 -8.19
N ALA A 95 -14.78 0.31 -7.47
CA ALA A 95 -13.60 1.17 -7.45
C ALA A 95 -12.97 1.38 -8.84
N SER A 96 -13.18 0.46 -9.78
CA SER A 96 -12.71 0.63 -11.17
C SER A 96 -13.43 1.77 -11.92
N LEU A 97 -14.60 2.19 -11.47
CA LEU A 97 -15.40 3.25 -12.09
C LEU A 97 -15.16 4.62 -11.45
N ILE A 98 -15.08 4.64 -10.11
CA ILE A 98 -15.14 5.88 -9.32
C ILE A 98 -13.92 6.10 -8.41
N GLY A 99 -12.98 5.16 -8.42
CA GLY A 99 -11.78 5.20 -7.59
C GLY A 99 -12.07 5.16 -6.08
N GLN A 100 -11.01 5.33 -5.30
CA GLN A 100 -11.08 5.25 -3.83
C GLN A 100 -11.97 6.32 -3.20
N TRP A 101 -11.96 7.55 -3.72
CA TRP A 101 -12.75 8.64 -3.14
C TRP A 101 -14.24 8.49 -3.44
N GLY A 102 -14.61 7.97 -4.61
CA GLY A 102 -15.98 7.56 -4.89
C GLY A 102 -16.44 6.44 -3.96
N MET A 103 -15.57 5.45 -3.68
CA MET A 103 -15.86 4.39 -2.72
C MET A 103 -16.05 4.95 -1.30
N THR A 104 -15.25 5.93 -0.88
CA THR A 104 -15.42 6.65 0.40
C THR A 104 -16.78 7.33 0.48
N PHE A 105 -17.19 8.05 -0.57
CA PHE A 105 -18.51 8.66 -0.64
C PHE A 105 -19.64 7.62 -0.51
N LEU A 106 -19.57 6.54 -1.30
CA LEU A 106 -20.58 5.47 -1.26
C LEU A 106 -20.64 4.79 0.10
N ALA A 107 -19.49 4.48 0.70
CA ALA A 107 -19.44 3.86 2.03
C ALA A 107 -20.17 4.74 3.05
N ILE A 108 -19.88 6.03 3.11
CA ILE A 108 -20.52 6.94 4.06
C ILE A 108 -22.01 7.07 3.76
N ALA A 109 -22.41 7.25 2.49
CA ALA A 109 -23.81 7.39 2.11
C ALA A 109 -24.64 6.15 2.45
N ILE A 110 -24.11 4.95 2.18
CA ILE A 110 -24.78 3.67 2.41
C ILE A 110 -24.87 3.39 3.92
N PHE A 111 -23.77 3.51 4.65
CA PHE A 111 -23.75 3.15 6.07
C PHE A 111 -24.37 4.21 6.99
N ALA A 112 -24.48 5.47 6.54
CA ALA A 112 -25.23 6.50 7.26
C ALA A 112 -26.73 6.50 6.93
N ALA A 113 -27.17 5.87 5.84
CA ALA A 113 -28.57 5.84 5.40
C ALA A 113 -29.59 5.42 6.49
N PRO A 114 -29.31 4.40 7.34
CA PRO A 114 -30.19 4.01 8.43
C PRO A 114 -30.47 5.11 9.47
N ALA A 115 -29.62 6.14 9.58
CA ALA A 115 -29.82 7.24 10.51
C ALA A 115 -31.11 8.04 10.22
N VAL A 116 -31.64 7.97 9.00
CA VAL A 116 -32.91 8.61 8.62
C VAL A 116 -34.11 7.96 9.34
N LEU A 117 -34.00 6.71 9.78
CA LEU A 117 -35.08 6.00 10.49
C LEU A 117 -35.30 6.50 11.93
N ILE A 118 -34.29 7.14 12.52
CA ILE A 118 -34.34 7.66 13.89
C ILE A 118 -35.09 9.00 13.94
N ASP A 119 -35.16 9.69 12.81
CA ASP A 119 -35.80 11.00 12.74
C ASP A 119 -37.31 10.89 12.83
N ARG A 120 -37.87 11.61 13.79
CA ARG A 120 -39.31 11.81 13.95
C ARG A 120 -39.84 12.95 13.06
N THR A 121 -39.19 13.21 11.93
CA THR A 121 -39.56 14.35 11.08
C THR A 121 -40.94 14.14 10.48
N ARG A 122 -41.73 15.21 10.50
CA ARG A 122 -43.15 15.28 10.14
C ARG A 122 -43.40 15.20 8.62
N ASP A 123 -42.35 14.93 7.85
CA ASP A 123 -42.39 14.97 6.39
C ASP A 123 -42.90 13.66 5.80
N ARG A 124 -43.78 13.78 4.80
CA ARG A 124 -44.65 12.72 4.25
C ARG A 124 -43.91 11.62 3.47
N SER A 125 -42.58 11.65 3.41
CA SER A 125 -41.78 10.64 2.73
C SER A 125 -41.54 9.43 3.65
N PRO A 126 -41.77 8.19 3.19
CA PRO A 126 -41.46 7.02 3.99
C PRO A 126 -39.96 6.95 4.28
N ALA A 127 -39.57 7.06 5.55
CA ALA A 127 -38.18 7.04 6.00
C ALA A 127 -37.40 5.78 5.54
N TRP A 128 -38.11 4.68 5.26
CA TRP A 128 -37.52 3.42 4.77
C TRP A 128 -36.95 3.51 3.35
N ARG A 129 -37.33 4.50 2.54
CA ARG A 129 -36.87 4.61 1.14
C ARG A 129 -35.35 4.75 1.03
N VAL A 130 -34.72 5.52 1.92
CA VAL A 130 -33.28 5.80 1.86
C VAL A 130 -32.44 4.57 2.24
N PRO A 131 -32.69 3.88 3.36
CA PRO A 131 -32.05 2.61 3.66
C PRO A 131 -32.30 1.54 2.57
N THR A 132 -33.50 1.50 2.01
CA THR A 132 -33.83 0.54 0.94
C THR A 132 -33.06 0.83 -0.34
N ALA A 133 -32.93 2.11 -0.71
CA ALA A 133 -32.10 2.52 -1.84
C ALA A 133 -30.61 2.20 -1.60
N ALA A 134 -30.11 2.36 -0.37
CA ALA A 134 -28.74 1.98 -0.01
C ALA A 134 -28.50 0.47 -0.13
N ILE A 135 -29.44 -0.37 0.33
CA ILE A 135 -29.38 -1.83 0.16
C ILE A 135 -29.46 -2.19 -1.32
N ALA A 136 -30.38 -1.60 -2.07
CA ALA A 136 -30.49 -1.83 -3.51
C ALA A 136 -29.19 -1.47 -4.24
N LEU A 137 -28.54 -0.37 -3.84
CA LEU A 137 -27.24 0.03 -4.38
C LEU A 137 -26.14 -0.99 -4.06
N LEU A 138 -26.08 -1.52 -2.82
CA LEU A 138 -25.15 -2.60 -2.48
C LEU A 138 -25.38 -3.85 -3.35
N VAL A 139 -26.64 -4.22 -3.59
CA VAL A 139 -26.98 -5.34 -4.48
C VAL A 139 -26.52 -5.05 -5.91
N VAL A 140 -26.78 -3.84 -6.45
CA VAL A 140 -26.34 -3.44 -7.79
C VAL A 140 -24.82 -3.48 -7.90
N MET A 141 -24.09 -2.95 -6.91
CA MET A 141 -22.62 -3.01 -6.85
C MET A 141 -22.13 -4.46 -6.85
N GLY A 142 -22.76 -5.32 -6.05
CA GLY A 142 -22.42 -6.74 -5.96
C GLY A 142 -22.67 -7.47 -7.29
N LEU A 143 -23.80 -7.22 -7.93
CA LEU A 143 -24.13 -7.80 -9.24
C LEU A 143 -23.18 -7.31 -10.33
N PHE A 144 -22.93 -5.99 -10.40
CA PHE A 144 -21.96 -5.42 -11.33
C PHE A 144 -20.58 -6.08 -11.16
N GLY A 145 -20.12 -6.20 -9.92
CA GLY A 145 -18.84 -6.82 -9.63
C GLY A 145 -18.78 -8.30 -9.97
N ALA A 146 -19.82 -9.06 -9.64
CA ALA A 146 -19.91 -10.47 -9.96
C ALA A 146 -19.89 -10.70 -11.47
N ILE A 147 -20.66 -9.91 -12.24
CA ILE A 147 -20.64 -9.95 -13.70
C ILE A 147 -19.24 -9.61 -14.22
N ARG A 148 -18.64 -8.51 -13.76
CA ARG A 148 -17.32 -8.07 -14.22
C ARG A 148 -16.23 -9.12 -13.96
N LEU A 149 -16.23 -9.74 -12.78
CA LEU A 149 -15.32 -10.83 -12.42
C LEU A 149 -15.56 -12.09 -13.26
N SER A 150 -16.82 -12.42 -13.55
CA SER A 150 -17.15 -13.56 -14.41
C SER A 150 -16.71 -13.36 -15.87
N LEU A 151 -16.79 -12.13 -16.39
CA LEU A 151 -16.37 -11.78 -17.74
C LEU A 151 -14.85 -11.65 -17.89
N HIS A 152 -14.13 -11.41 -16.79
CA HIS A 152 -12.67 -11.23 -16.78
C HIS A 152 -12.02 -12.21 -15.80
N PRO A 153 -12.10 -13.53 -16.07
CA PRO A 153 -11.49 -14.53 -15.19
C PRO A 153 -9.98 -14.33 -15.13
N THR A 154 -9.38 -14.69 -13.99
CA THR A 154 -7.92 -14.65 -13.83
C THR A 154 -7.26 -15.62 -14.82
N THR A 155 -6.45 -15.08 -15.73
CA THR A 155 -5.65 -15.85 -16.68
C THR A 155 -4.21 -15.93 -16.20
N MET A 156 -3.63 -17.14 -16.20
CA MET A 156 -2.21 -17.31 -15.96
C MET A 156 -1.43 -16.98 -17.24
N VAL A 157 -0.33 -16.23 -17.10
CA VAL A 157 0.58 -15.97 -18.21
C VAL A 157 1.44 -17.21 -18.43
N ALA A 158 1.33 -17.83 -19.61
CA ALA A 158 2.08 -19.04 -19.92
C ALA A 158 3.58 -18.82 -19.76
N GLY A 159 4.25 -19.72 -19.04
CA GLY A 159 5.69 -19.65 -18.78
C GLY A 159 6.10 -18.71 -17.64
N ALA A 160 5.24 -17.79 -17.18
CA ALA A 160 5.58 -16.91 -16.06
C ALA A 160 5.51 -17.66 -14.73
N LYS A 161 6.68 -17.88 -14.11
CA LYS A 161 6.80 -18.49 -12.78
C LYS A 161 7.51 -17.53 -11.83
N LEU A 162 6.75 -17.02 -10.86
CA LEU A 162 7.23 -16.05 -9.88
C LEU A 162 7.73 -16.77 -8.63
N ARG A 163 8.89 -16.36 -8.12
CA ARG A 163 9.42 -16.77 -6.82
C ARG A 163 9.64 -15.55 -5.94
N LEU A 164 8.80 -15.39 -4.92
CA LEU A 164 8.90 -14.31 -3.95
C LEU A 164 9.71 -14.80 -2.74
N MET A 165 10.88 -14.19 -2.51
CA MET A 165 11.75 -14.57 -1.41
C MET A 165 11.58 -13.61 -0.24
N GLN A 166 11.22 -14.14 0.93
CA GLN A 166 11.09 -13.37 2.18
C GLN A 166 12.21 -13.77 3.15
N PRO A 167 13.23 -12.92 3.35
CA PRO A 167 14.43 -13.33 4.07
C PRO A 167 14.27 -13.31 5.59
N ASN A 168 13.23 -12.65 6.11
CA ASN A 168 13.04 -12.39 7.54
C ASN A 168 14.37 -11.98 8.22
N LEU A 169 15.02 -10.93 7.68
CA LEU A 169 16.21 -10.34 8.27
C LEU A 169 15.82 -9.49 9.47
N GLN A 170 16.59 -9.63 10.57
CA GLN A 170 16.54 -8.67 11.67
C GLN A 170 16.90 -7.27 11.15
N GLN A 171 16.25 -6.26 11.72
CA GLN A 171 16.33 -4.89 11.21
C GLN A 171 17.75 -4.32 11.32
N ASP A 172 18.48 -4.64 12.39
CA ASP A 172 19.85 -4.17 12.67
C ASP A 172 20.87 -4.64 11.61
N LEU A 173 20.65 -5.83 11.05
CA LEU A 173 21.51 -6.39 10.01
C LEU A 173 21.32 -5.70 8.64
N LYS A 174 20.19 -5.01 8.43
CA LYS A 174 19.90 -4.33 7.16
C LYS A 174 20.73 -3.05 6.95
N PHE A 175 21.28 -2.48 8.01
CA PHE A 175 22.08 -1.26 7.96
C PHE A 175 23.57 -1.49 8.27
N ASN A 176 23.96 -2.73 8.56
CA ASN A 176 25.34 -3.07 8.87
C ASN A 176 26.08 -3.57 7.62
N TYR A 177 26.95 -2.74 7.05
CA TYR A 177 27.77 -3.12 5.88
C TYR A 177 28.63 -4.36 6.13
N SER A 178 29.12 -4.58 7.36
CA SER A 178 29.91 -5.77 7.70
C SER A 178 29.12 -7.08 7.60
N ALA A 179 27.79 -7.02 7.65
CA ALA A 179 26.90 -8.16 7.46
C ALA A 179 26.66 -8.51 5.97
N LYS A 180 27.26 -7.80 5.01
CA LYS A 180 27.10 -8.02 3.56
C LYS A 180 27.18 -9.49 3.16
N ALA A 181 28.25 -10.17 3.55
CA ALA A 181 28.49 -11.57 3.15
C ALA A 181 27.44 -12.52 3.75
N GLU A 182 27.03 -12.30 5.00
CA GLU A 182 25.99 -13.08 5.67
C GLU A 182 24.63 -12.88 5.00
N VAL A 183 24.27 -11.63 4.73
CA VAL A 183 23.03 -11.26 4.04
C VAL A 183 22.97 -11.89 2.65
N MET A 184 24.02 -11.74 1.84
CA MET A 184 24.10 -12.37 0.51
C MET A 184 23.95 -13.89 0.60
N LYS A 185 24.73 -14.55 1.46
CA LYS A 185 24.65 -16.01 1.64
C LYS A 185 23.22 -16.46 1.99
N LYS A 186 22.53 -15.74 2.89
CA LYS A 186 21.15 -16.05 3.26
C LYS A 186 20.18 -15.85 2.09
N TYR A 187 20.35 -14.77 1.31
CA TYR A 187 19.53 -14.47 0.14
C TYR A 187 19.66 -15.54 -0.94
N LEU A 188 20.89 -15.91 -1.31
CA LEU A 188 21.15 -16.94 -2.30
C LEU A 188 20.58 -18.29 -1.84
N ALA A 189 20.86 -18.69 -0.60
CA ALA A 189 20.38 -19.96 -0.04
C ALA A 189 18.84 -20.05 -0.02
N LEU A 190 18.13 -19.00 0.40
CA LEU A 190 16.67 -18.99 0.40
C LEU A 190 16.09 -18.95 -1.03
N SER A 191 16.77 -18.26 -1.94
CA SER A 191 16.37 -18.19 -3.34
C SER A 191 16.47 -19.53 -4.03
N ASP A 192 17.49 -20.35 -3.71
CA ASP A 192 17.64 -21.67 -4.33
C ASP A 192 17.04 -22.83 -3.51
N ARG A 193 16.56 -22.56 -2.30
CA ARG A 193 15.97 -23.61 -1.45
C ARG A 193 14.75 -24.28 -2.09
N ALA A 194 14.82 -25.59 -2.30
CA ALA A 194 13.66 -26.39 -2.66
C ALA A 194 12.58 -26.28 -1.57
N SER A 195 11.36 -25.91 -1.97
CA SER A 195 10.23 -25.70 -1.05
C SER A 195 9.05 -26.65 -1.35
N GLY A 196 9.21 -27.54 -2.34
CA GLY A 196 8.23 -28.54 -2.72
C GLY A 196 8.57 -29.23 -4.04
N PRO A 197 7.78 -30.22 -4.47
CA PRO A 197 8.06 -31.03 -5.66
C PRO A 197 8.12 -30.21 -6.97
N GLN A 198 7.35 -29.13 -7.05
CA GLN A 198 7.31 -28.22 -8.20
C GLN A 198 8.11 -26.92 -7.98
N ALA A 199 8.79 -26.78 -6.83
CA ALA A 199 9.49 -25.58 -6.42
C ALA A 199 10.94 -25.92 -6.03
N THR A 200 11.73 -26.36 -7.01
CA THR A 200 13.12 -26.85 -6.87
C THR A 200 14.16 -25.74 -6.82
N GLY A 201 13.83 -24.60 -6.21
CA GLY A 201 14.72 -23.43 -6.14
C GLY A 201 14.48 -22.40 -7.24
N VAL A 202 15.52 -21.64 -7.57
CA VAL A 202 15.44 -20.55 -8.56
C VAL A 202 15.35 -21.08 -9.99
N SER A 203 15.91 -22.26 -10.24
CA SER A 203 15.85 -22.98 -11.53
C SER A 203 14.43 -23.24 -12.05
N ALA A 204 13.45 -23.31 -11.14
CA ALA A 204 12.05 -23.51 -11.49
C ALA A 204 11.29 -22.19 -11.77
N ALA A 205 11.91 -21.02 -11.62
CA ALA A 205 11.29 -19.71 -11.74
C ALA A 205 11.84 -18.92 -12.94
N THR A 206 10.97 -18.13 -13.56
CA THR A 206 11.38 -17.15 -14.60
C THR A 206 11.62 -15.76 -14.01
N ILE A 207 11.02 -15.47 -12.85
CA ILE A 207 11.18 -14.18 -12.17
C ILE A 207 11.41 -14.46 -10.68
N LEU A 208 12.59 -14.08 -10.19
CA LEU A 208 12.93 -14.04 -8.77
C LEU A 208 12.65 -12.64 -8.23
N ILE A 209 11.96 -12.52 -7.11
CA ILE A 209 11.62 -11.24 -6.49
C ILE A 209 12.20 -11.18 -5.07
N TRP A 210 13.06 -10.19 -4.84
CA TRP A 210 13.61 -9.83 -3.54
C TRP A 210 12.95 -8.53 -3.02
N PRO A 211 12.84 -8.35 -1.69
CA PRO A 211 12.10 -7.24 -1.09
C PRO A 211 12.78 -5.87 -1.25
N GLU A 212 12.11 -4.82 -0.77
CA GLU A 212 12.64 -3.45 -0.67
C GLU A 212 13.87 -3.39 0.25
N SER A 213 14.88 -2.60 -0.16
CA SER A 213 16.14 -2.39 0.57
C SER A 213 16.77 -3.68 1.06
N ALA A 214 16.96 -4.62 0.13
CA ALA A 214 17.46 -5.95 0.42
C ALA A 214 18.90 -5.97 1.00
N PHE A 215 19.68 -4.91 0.76
CA PHE A 215 21.12 -4.86 1.00
C PHE A 215 21.55 -3.66 1.85
N PRO A 216 22.50 -3.83 2.79
CA PRO A 216 23.16 -2.73 3.49
C PRO A 216 24.18 -1.96 2.62
N PHE A 217 24.16 -2.12 1.30
CA PHE A 217 25.15 -1.60 0.36
C PHE A 217 24.53 -1.23 -0.99
N PHE A 218 25.27 -0.49 -1.82
CA PHE A 218 24.87 -0.16 -3.19
C PHE A 218 25.11 -1.34 -4.12
N LEU A 219 24.07 -2.14 -4.38
CA LEU A 219 24.19 -3.41 -5.11
C LEU A 219 25.00 -3.30 -6.42
N THR A 220 24.69 -2.30 -7.24
CA THR A 220 25.32 -2.14 -8.57
C THR A 220 26.78 -1.68 -8.53
N ARG A 221 27.31 -1.34 -7.36
CA ARG A 221 28.73 -0.98 -7.17
C ARG A 221 29.58 -2.12 -6.62
N GLU A 222 28.94 -3.21 -6.21
CA GLU A 222 29.59 -4.38 -5.61
C GLU A 222 29.69 -5.50 -6.66
N ALA A 223 30.82 -5.53 -7.37
CA ALA A 223 31.04 -6.49 -8.46
C ALA A 223 30.94 -7.96 -8.01
N ASP A 224 31.37 -8.26 -6.77
CA ASP A 224 31.28 -9.58 -6.16
C ASP A 224 29.82 -10.00 -5.88
N ALA A 225 28.96 -9.06 -5.48
CA ALA A 225 27.54 -9.32 -5.26
C ALA A 225 26.82 -9.53 -6.60
N MET A 226 27.13 -8.73 -7.62
CA MET A 226 26.60 -8.90 -8.97
C MET A 226 27.04 -10.25 -9.59
N ALA A 227 28.29 -10.65 -9.38
CA ALA A 227 28.78 -11.97 -9.83
C ALA A 227 28.02 -13.13 -9.15
N GLN A 228 27.81 -13.06 -7.83
CA GLN A 228 27.01 -14.05 -7.11
C GLN A 228 25.56 -14.14 -7.61
N ILE A 229 24.98 -13.01 -8.04
CA ILE A 229 23.64 -12.99 -8.65
C ILE A 229 23.68 -13.68 -10.03
N ALA A 230 24.66 -13.38 -10.87
CA ALA A 230 24.81 -14.04 -12.17
C ALA A 230 25.00 -15.57 -12.03
N GLU A 231 25.76 -16.01 -11.02
CA GLU A 231 25.93 -17.44 -10.73
C GLU A 231 24.65 -18.12 -10.25
N LEU A 232 23.81 -17.39 -9.49
CA LEU A 232 22.54 -17.91 -9.02
C LEU A 232 21.50 -18.01 -10.14
N LEU A 233 21.42 -17.03 -11.02
CA LEU A 233 20.33 -16.88 -11.98
C LEU A 233 20.51 -17.81 -13.20
N PRO A 234 19.57 -18.74 -13.45
CA PRO A 234 19.56 -19.51 -14.68
C PRO A 234 19.32 -18.62 -15.90
N LYS A 235 19.76 -19.09 -17.08
CA LYS A 235 19.44 -18.41 -18.35
C LYS A 235 17.93 -18.26 -18.53
N GLY A 236 17.50 -17.03 -18.82
CA GLY A 236 16.08 -16.69 -19.00
C GLY A 236 15.34 -16.37 -17.69
N THR A 237 16.03 -16.35 -16.55
CA THR A 237 15.48 -15.90 -15.28
C THR A 237 15.95 -14.47 -14.98
N VAL A 238 15.02 -13.60 -14.61
CA VAL A 238 15.32 -12.23 -14.17
C VAL A 238 15.13 -12.08 -12.66
N LEU A 239 15.93 -11.23 -12.04
CA LEU A 239 15.79 -10.79 -10.66
C LEU A 239 15.18 -9.39 -10.61
N ILE A 240 14.13 -9.23 -9.80
CA ILE A 240 13.57 -7.93 -9.40
C ILE A 240 13.91 -7.70 -7.93
N THR A 241 14.67 -6.66 -7.60
CA THR A 241 15.10 -6.39 -6.23
C THR A 241 15.09 -4.91 -5.88
N GLY A 242 14.78 -4.59 -4.62
CA GLY A 242 14.97 -3.26 -4.08
C GLY A 242 16.40 -3.05 -3.58
N SER A 243 17.03 -1.94 -3.93
CA SER A 243 18.35 -1.53 -3.42
C SER A 243 18.46 0.00 -3.40
N VAL A 244 19.33 0.51 -2.53
CA VAL A 244 19.74 1.91 -2.59
C VAL A 244 20.56 2.13 -3.86
N ARG A 245 20.28 3.22 -4.58
CA ARG A 245 21.00 3.68 -5.78
C ARG A 245 21.71 4.98 -5.49
N ALA A 246 22.99 5.05 -5.84
CA ALA A 246 23.71 6.31 -5.90
C ALA A 246 23.50 6.96 -7.28
N PRO A 247 23.46 8.30 -7.37
CA PRO A 247 23.44 9.01 -8.65
C PRO A 247 24.69 8.70 -9.47
N ASP A 248 24.54 8.72 -10.79
CA ASP A 248 25.65 8.63 -11.74
C ASP A 248 26.40 9.96 -11.72
N LEU A 249 27.49 9.99 -10.95
CA LEU A 249 28.36 11.15 -10.79
C LEU A 249 29.78 10.81 -11.26
N PRO A 250 30.53 11.78 -11.80
CA PRO A 250 31.93 11.58 -12.15
C PRO A 250 32.77 11.11 -10.96
N PRO A 251 33.83 10.30 -11.19
CA PRO A 251 34.76 9.87 -10.14
C PRO A 251 35.28 11.05 -9.32
N GLY A 252 35.31 10.91 -8.00
CA GLY A 252 35.76 11.97 -7.08
C GLY A 252 34.68 12.96 -6.64
N THR A 253 33.47 12.89 -7.19
CA THR A 253 32.35 13.73 -6.74
C THR A 253 31.73 13.14 -5.46
N PRO A 254 31.55 13.93 -4.39
CA PRO A 254 30.86 13.45 -3.19
C PRO A 254 29.39 13.13 -3.50
N ILE A 255 28.93 11.97 -3.02
CA ILE A 255 27.54 11.54 -3.18
C ILE A 255 26.68 12.26 -2.15
N THR A 256 25.79 13.12 -2.62
CA THR A 256 24.89 13.92 -1.75
C THR A 256 23.43 13.48 -1.81
N ARG A 257 23.11 12.51 -2.68
CA ARG A 257 21.76 11.99 -2.89
C ARG A 257 21.80 10.47 -2.99
N ALA A 258 20.73 9.84 -2.53
CA ALA A 258 20.50 8.41 -2.69
C ALA A 258 19.03 8.22 -3.07
N TYR A 259 18.77 7.18 -3.87
CA TYR A 259 17.43 6.78 -4.27
C TYR A 259 17.13 5.42 -3.68
N ASN A 260 15.88 5.20 -3.30
CA ASN A 260 15.36 3.87 -3.04
C ASN A 260 14.79 3.35 -4.36
N SER A 261 15.38 2.31 -4.89
CA SER A 261 15.17 1.91 -6.28
C SER A 261 14.84 0.43 -6.40
N ILE A 262 14.07 0.09 -7.43
CA ILE A 262 13.85 -1.27 -7.90
C ILE A 262 14.72 -1.47 -9.13
N TYR A 263 15.48 -2.57 -9.14
CA TYR A 263 16.30 -3.01 -10.26
C TYR A 263 15.70 -4.27 -10.89
N VAL A 264 15.75 -4.35 -12.22
CA VAL A 264 15.56 -5.58 -12.99
C VAL A 264 16.91 -6.02 -13.51
N ILE A 265 17.38 -7.19 -13.07
CA ILE A 265 18.71 -7.73 -13.36
C ILE A 265 18.55 -9.05 -14.13
N ASP A 266 19.24 -9.21 -15.26
CA ASP A 266 19.25 -10.44 -16.04
C ASP A 266 20.28 -11.45 -15.50
N HIS A 267 20.23 -12.69 -16.01
CA HIS A 267 21.10 -13.79 -15.63
C HIS A 267 22.61 -13.54 -15.84
N ASP A 268 22.98 -12.58 -16.67
CA ASP A 268 24.37 -12.15 -16.88
C ASP A 268 24.78 -10.96 -15.98
N ALA A 269 23.96 -10.65 -14.97
CA ALA A 269 24.10 -9.50 -14.09
C ALA A 269 23.99 -8.12 -14.78
N SER A 270 23.48 -8.06 -16.02
CA SER A 270 23.15 -6.78 -16.65
C SER A 270 21.88 -6.17 -16.04
N VAL A 271 21.86 -4.85 -15.91
CA VAL A 271 20.68 -4.11 -15.43
C VAL A 271 19.81 -3.75 -16.63
N LEU A 272 18.61 -4.34 -16.70
CA LEU A 272 17.65 -4.13 -17.79
C LEU A 272 16.79 -2.88 -17.57
N ALA A 273 16.40 -2.61 -16.33
CA ALA A 273 15.53 -1.49 -15.99
C ALA A 273 15.70 -1.05 -14.53
N VAL A 274 15.38 0.21 -14.27
CA VAL A 274 15.44 0.83 -12.94
C VAL A 274 14.19 1.69 -12.73
N TYR A 275 13.62 1.61 -11.52
CA TYR A 275 12.58 2.53 -11.05
C TYR A 275 13.02 3.17 -9.74
N ASP A 276 12.93 4.50 -9.65
CA ASP A 276 13.24 5.26 -8.43
C ASP A 276 11.94 5.66 -7.71
N LYS A 277 11.90 5.47 -6.39
CA LYS A 277 10.73 5.80 -5.55
C LYS A 277 10.40 7.29 -5.63
N LEU A 278 9.17 7.61 -6.04
CA LEU A 278 8.72 8.99 -6.24
C LEU A 278 8.14 9.64 -4.99
N HIS A 279 7.35 8.89 -4.23
CA HIS A 279 6.71 9.38 -3.00
C HIS A 279 7.48 8.87 -1.78
N LEU A 280 8.15 9.80 -1.09
CA LEU A 280 8.95 9.50 0.09
C LEU A 280 8.11 9.65 1.35
N VAL A 281 8.47 8.89 2.38
CA VAL A 281 7.90 9.05 3.71
C VAL A 281 8.53 10.30 4.34
N PRO A 282 7.72 11.26 4.85
CA PRO A 282 8.22 12.45 5.55
C PRO A 282 8.99 12.15 6.83
#